data_AF-A0A9Q5U8L8-F1
#
_entry.id   AF-A0A9Q5U8L8-F1
#
_cell.length_a   1.000
_cell.length_b   1.000
_cell.length_c   1.000
_cell.angle_alpha   90.00
_cell.angle_beta   90.00
_cell.angle_gamma   90.00
#
_symmetry.space_group_name_H-M   'P 1'
#
loop_
_entity.id
_entity.type
_entity.pdbx_description
1 polymer ?
#
loop_
_entity_poly.entity_id
_entity_poly.type
_entity_poly.pdbx_seq_one_letter_code
_entity_poly.pdbx_strand_id
1 'polypeptide(L)'
;MGLCSRYKSLTCNSCSMHCQIMPEESPRLQYCANSCFCMWPEESSYFNRGVVEGILTKNHNARLSGYIFVDFSVSFLRLFLEKDWIDYLASTDMGIVLVSD
;
A
#
# COMPACT_ATOMS: atom_id res chain seq x y z
N MET A 1 14.38 -0.18 16.96
CA MET A 1 15.00 -0.18 15.62
C MET A 1 13.84 -0.06 14.68
N GLY A 2 13.70 1.10 14.03
CA GLY A 2 12.52 1.36 13.20
C GLY A 2 12.64 0.70 11.84
N LEU A 3 11.51 0.65 11.13
CA LEU A 3 11.39 0.10 9.79
C LEU A 3 12.54 0.54 8.86
N CYS A 4 13.11 -0.39 8.10
CA CYS A 4 14.11 -0.06 7.08
C CYS A 4 13.58 1.03 6.14
N SER A 5 14.41 2.02 5.78
CA SER A 5 13.99 3.14 4.92
C SER A 5 13.43 2.71 3.57
N ARG A 6 13.84 1.53 3.07
CA ARG A 6 13.33 0.93 1.83
C ARG A 6 11.84 0.60 1.90
N TYR A 7 11.35 0.24 3.08
CA TYR A 7 9.96 -0.17 3.31
C TYR A 7 9.09 0.96 3.88
N LYS A 8 9.63 2.18 3.96
CA LYS A 8 8.90 3.39 4.37
C LYS A 8 8.31 4.15 3.17
N SER A 9 8.20 3.52 2.02
CA SER A 9 7.54 4.11 0.85
C SER A 9 6.15 3.52 0.73
N LEU A 10 5.17 4.38 0.52
CA LEU A 10 3.81 3.98 0.17
C LEU A 10 3.27 4.97 -0.86
N THR A 11 3.03 4.50 -2.08
CA THR A 11 2.44 5.28 -3.17
C THR A 11 1.05 4.78 -3.56
N CYS A 12 0.21 5.71 -3.98
CA CYS A 12 -1.10 5.44 -4.53
C CYS A 12 -0.98 4.89 -5.95
N ASN A 13 -1.64 3.77 -6.22
CA ASN A 13 -1.71 3.13 -7.55
C ASN A 13 -3.05 3.42 -8.26
N SER A 14 -3.97 4.15 -7.60
CA SER A 14 -5.23 4.61 -8.20
C SER A 14 -5.08 5.87 -9.03
N CYS A 15 -4.03 6.68 -8.80
CA CYS A 15 -3.78 7.94 -9.51
C CYS A 15 -2.66 7.77 -10.54
N SER A 16 -2.77 8.43 -11.70
CA SER A 16 -1.72 8.44 -12.73
C SER A 16 -0.41 9.08 -12.28
N MET A 17 -0.44 9.83 -11.18
CA MET A 17 0.69 10.57 -10.63
C MET A 17 1.49 9.77 -9.59
N HIS A 18 1.09 8.53 -9.28
CA HIS A 18 1.68 7.68 -8.23
C HIS A 18 1.98 8.45 -6.93
N CYS A 19 0.93 9.09 -6.43
CA CYS A 19 0.94 10.06 -5.35
C CYS A 19 1.57 9.43 -4.09
N GLN A 20 2.60 10.06 -3.53
CA GLN A 20 3.23 9.57 -2.31
C GLN A 20 2.32 9.82 -1.10
N ILE A 21 2.02 8.77 -0.36
CA ILE A 21 1.22 8.79 0.87
C ILE A 21 2.15 8.80 2.09
N MET A 22 3.19 7.98 2.07
CA MET A 22 4.17 7.90 3.16
C MET A 22 5.61 7.97 2.62
N PRO A 23 6.57 8.52 3.41
CA PRO A 23 6.44 8.97 4.79
C PRO A 23 5.90 10.40 4.96
N GLU A 24 5.94 11.22 3.91
CA GLU A 24 5.29 12.54 3.88
C GLU A 24 4.24 12.55 2.77
N GLU A 25 3.03 12.96 3.12
CA GLU A 25 1.93 13.08 2.16
C GLU A 25 2.26 14.14 1.11
N SER A 26 2.19 13.75 -0.15
CA SER A 26 2.36 14.70 -1.25
C SER A 26 1.18 15.68 -1.30
N PRO A 27 1.41 16.98 -1.58
CA PRO A 27 0.33 17.93 -1.86
C PRO A 27 -0.59 17.47 -3.00
N ARG A 28 -0.08 16.57 -3.86
CA ARG A 28 -0.81 15.97 -4.99
C ARG A 28 -1.96 15.07 -4.53
N LEU A 29 -1.95 14.59 -3.28
CA LEU A 29 -3.00 13.76 -2.70
C LEU A 29 -4.37 14.48 -2.73
N GLN A 30 -4.39 15.82 -2.60
CA GLN A 30 -5.59 16.64 -2.68
C GLN A 30 -6.32 16.54 -4.03
N TYR A 31 -5.60 16.14 -5.09
CA TYR A 31 -6.16 15.93 -6.43
C TYR A 31 -6.47 14.46 -6.71
N CYS A 32 -6.18 13.56 -5.78
CA CYS A 32 -6.54 12.15 -5.89
C CYS A 32 -8.04 11.99 -5.59
N ALA A 33 -8.87 12.16 -6.62
CA ALA A 33 -10.33 12.16 -6.53
C ALA A 33 -10.97 10.78 -6.24
N ASN A 34 -10.16 9.74 -6.00
CA ASN A 34 -10.60 8.35 -5.80
C ASN A 34 -10.01 7.78 -4.51
N SER A 35 -10.71 6.81 -3.92
CA SER A 35 -10.20 5.97 -2.83
C SER A 35 -8.87 5.32 -3.23
N CYS A 36 -7.85 5.54 -2.39
CA CYS A 36 -6.48 5.16 -2.70
C CYS A 36 -6.28 3.65 -2.57
N PHE A 37 -5.56 3.07 -3.53
CA PHE A 37 -5.07 1.71 -3.46
C PHE A 37 -3.56 1.74 -3.40
N CYS A 38 -3.01 1.13 -2.36
CA CYS A 38 -1.58 1.09 -2.15
C CYS A 38 -1.11 -0.35 -2.06
N MET A 39 0.14 -0.56 -2.38
CA MET A 39 0.79 -1.86 -2.26
C MET A 39 2.03 -1.72 -1.45
N TRP A 40 2.26 -2.71 -0.61
CA TRP A 40 3.38 -2.70 0.28
C TRP A 40 3.86 -4.15 0.52
N PRO A 41 5.17 -4.44 0.49
CA PRO A 41 6.25 -3.55 0.06
C PRO A 41 6.16 -3.19 -1.44
N GLU A 42 6.64 -2.00 -1.84
CA GLU A 42 6.59 -1.55 -3.25
C GLU A 42 7.42 -2.42 -4.20
N GLU A 43 8.40 -3.15 -3.67
CA GLU A 43 9.28 -4.01 -4.47
C GLU A 43 8.57 -5.21 -5.09
N SER A 44 7.34 -5.55 -4.65
CA SER A 44 6.60 -6.70 -5.17
C SER A 44 5.90 -6.41 -6.51
N SER A 45 6.68 -6.39 -7.59
CA SER A 45 6.20 -6.04 -8.94
C SER A 45 5.13 -6.98 -9.51
N TYR A 46 5.26 -8.30 -9.31
CA TYR A 46 4.28 -9.28 -9.79
C TYR A 46 2.98 -9.24 -8.98
N PHE A 47 3.10 -9.13 -7.66
CA PHE A 47 1.96 -8.90 -6.78
C PHE A 47 1.23 -7.63 -7.19
N ASN A 48 1.99 -6.57 -7.45
CA ASN A 48 1.43 -5.29 -7.83
C ASN A 48 0.58 -5.39 -9.10
N ARG A 49 1.17 -5.96 -10.14
CA ARG A 49 0.47 -6.20 -11.39
C ARG A 49 -0.78 -7.07 -11.21
N GLY A 50 -0.70 -8.12 -10.38
CA GLY A 50 -1.83 -9.00 -10.08
C GLY A 50 -2.99 -8.29 -9.39
N VAL A 51 -2.71 -7.43 -8.40
CA VAL A 51 -3.72 -6.65 -7.70
C VAL A 51 -4.34 -5.60 -8.62
N VAL A 52 -3.51 -4.85 -9.36
CA VAL A 52 -3.98 -3.81 -10.29
C VAL A 52 -4.85 -4.41 -11.39
N GLU A 53 -4.35 -5.40 -12.13
CA GLU A 53 -5.08 -6.00 -13.25
C GLU A 53 -6.25 -6.89 -12.78
N GLY A 54 -6.11 -7.56 -11.64
CA GLY A 54 -7.09 -8.53 -11.15
C GLY A 54 -8.23 -7.92 -10.35
N ILE A 55 -7.93 -6.94 -9.49
CA ILE A 55 -8.87 -6.39 -8.51
C ILE A 55 -9.27 -4.96 -8.88
N LEU A 56 -8.29 -4.07 -9.09
CA LEU A 56 -8.56 -2.64 -9.18
C LEU A 56 -9.33 -2.26 -10.45
N THR A 57 -9.01 -2.89 -11.58
CA THR A 57 -9.71 -2.61 -12.86
C THR A 57 -11.14 -3.14 -12.90
N LYS A 58 -11.51 -4.07 -12.00
CA LYS A 58 -12.78 -4.82 -12.06
C LYS A 58 -13.75 -4.51 -10.92
N ASN A 59 -13.32 -3.76 -9.89
CA ASN A 59 -14.12 -3.53 -8.69
C ASN A 59 -14.31 -2.04 -8.41
N HIS A 60 -15.51 -1.71 -7.91
CA HIS A 60 -15.79 -0.39 -7.33
C HIS A 60 -15.56 -0.42 -5.82
N ASN A 61 -15.03 0.67 -5.30
CA ASN A 61 -14.62 0.77 -3.90
C ASN A 61 -15.81 0.88 -2.93
N ALA A 62 -15.80 0.05 -1.89
CA ALA A 62 -16.74 0.15 -0.78
C ALA A 62 -16.29 1.13 0.32
N ARG A 63 -14.98 1.41 0.43
CA ARG A 63 -14.39 2.26 1.47
C ARG A 63 -13.76 3.51 0.87
N LEU A 64 -14.14 4.67 1.41
CA LEU A 64 -13.63 5.98 0.97
C LEU A 64 -12.15 6.18 1.31
N SER A 65 -11.68 5.70 2.47
CA SER A 65 -10.26 5.82 2.85
C SER A 65 -9.34 4.87 2.08
N GLY A 66 -9.87 3.91 1.32
CA GLY A 66 -9.08 3.01 0.47
C GLY A 66 -8.45 1.83 1.20
N TYR A 67 -7.54 1.13 0.51
CA TYR A 67 -6.92 -0.11 0.97
C TYR A 67 -5.41 -0.16 0.72
N ILE A 68 -4.69 -0.78 1.65
CA ILE A 68 -3.29 -1.18 1.52
C ILE A 68 -3.25 -2.70 1.34
N PHE A 69 -2.83 -3.15 0.17
CA PHE A 69 -2.56 -4.56 -0.09
C PHE A 69 -1.14 -4.88 0.33
N VAL A 70 -1.02 -5.78 1.30
CA VAL A 70 0.26 -6.20 1.87
C VAL A 70 0.64 -7.55 1.29
N ASP A 71 1.78 -7.62 0.61
CA ASP A 71 2.39 -8.87 0.17
C ASP A 71 2.97 -9.60 1.39
N PHE A 72 2.19 -10.53 1.92
CA PHE A 72 2.53 -11.35 3.09
C PHE A 72 3.20 -12.67 2.67
N SER A 73 4.05 -12.65 1.65
CA SER A 73 4.78 -13.84 1.22
C SER A 73 6.02 -14.15 2.07
N VAL A 74 6.50 -15.39 1.95
CA VAL A 74 7.74 -15.88 2.57
C VAL A 74 8.94 -14.97 2.30
N SER A 75 8.99 -14.36 1.11
CA SER A 75 10.04 -13.42 0.68
C SER A 75 10.19 -12.21 1.61
N PHE A 76 9.11 -11.79 2.26
CA PHE A 76 9.07 -10.63 3.15
C PHE A 76 8.88 -10.99 4.63
N LEU A 77 8.93 -12.27 5.03
CA LEU A 77 8.69 -12.70 6.42
C LEU A 77 9.50 -11.93 7.47
N ARG A 78 10.76 -11.62 7.17
CA ARG A 78 11.64 -10.88 8.10
C ARG A 78 11.11 -9.49 8.43
N LEU A 79 10.42 -8.88 7.48
CA LEU A 79 9.87 -7.54 7.57
C LEU A 79 8.69 -7.50 8.57
N PHE A 80 7.92 -8.59 8.61
CA PHE A 80 6.79 -8.75 9.54
C PHE A 80 7.18 -9.05 10.98
N LEU A 81 8.45 -9.40 11.24
CA LEU A 81 8.97 -9.60 12.59
C LEU A 81 9.22 -8.27 13.32
N GLU A 82 9.37 -7.17 12.59
CA GLU A 82 9.45 -5.84 13.18
C GLU A 82 8.05 -5.42 13.65
N LYS A 83 7.91 -4.82 14.82
CA LYS A 83 6.56 -4.45 15.31
C LYS A 83 6.01 -3.20 14.60
N ASP A 84 6.91 -2.35 14.13
CA ASP A 84 6.58 -0.99 13.69
C ASP A 84 5.88 -0.95 12.32
N TRP A 85 5.94 -2.02 11.52
CA TRP A 85 5.33 -2.00 10.17
C TRP A 85 3.82 -1.84 10.22
N ILE A 86 3.16 -2.53 11.15
CA ILE A 86 1.70 -2.51 11.23
C ILE A 86 1.22 -1.16 11.75
N ASP A 87 1.93 -0.58 12.73
CA ASP A 87 1.65 0.73 13.27
C ASP A 87 1.88 1.82 12.20
N TYR A 88 2.92 1.65 11.39
CA TYR A 88 3.24 2.54 10.27
C TYR A 88 2.18 2.50 9.16
N LEU A 89 1.65 1.33 8.80
CA LEU A 89 0.57 1.24 7.81
C LEU A 89 -0.77 1.71 8.39
N ALA A 90 -1.05 1.38 9.66
CA ALA A 90 -2.28 1.76 10.34
C ALA A 90 -2.42 3.28 10.52
N SER A 91 -1.33 4.04 10.54
CA SER A 91 -1.38 5.51 10.64
C SER A 91 -2.05 6.20 9.45
N THR A 92 -2.29 5.47 8.35
CA THR A 92 -2.95 5.99 7.14
C THR A 92 -4.48 5.90 7.18
N ASP A 93 -5.08 5.24 8.18
CA ASP A 93 -6.53 4.93 8.28
C ASP A 93 -7.12 4.15 7.07
N MET A 94 -6.25 3.57 6.26
CA MET A 94 -6.61 2.70 5.14
C MET A 94 -6.90 1.28 5.64
N GLY A 95 -7.77 0.55 4.95
CA GLY A 95 -8.00 -0.86 5.25
C GLY A 95 -6.79 -1.71 4.85
N ILE A 96 -6.20 -2.44 5.79
CA ILE A 96 -5.06 -3.33 5.50
C ILE A 96 -5.58 -4.71 5.07
N VAL A 97 -5.16 -5.18 3.90
CA VAL A 97 -5.48 -6.50 3.35
C VAL A 97 -4.18 -7.28 3.23
N LEU A 98 -4.02 -8.33 4.04
CA LEU A 98 -2.88 -9.25 3.93
C LEU A 98 -3.17 -10.28 2.83
N VAL A 99 -2.23 -10.45 1.90
CA VAL A 99 -2.32 -11.46 0.84
C VAL A 99 -1.13 -12.40 0.97
N SER A 100 -1.41 -13.67 1.26
CA SER A 100 -0.43 -14.75 1.35
C SER A 100 -0.56 -15.67 0.14
N ASP A 101 0.52 -16.37 -0.19
CA ASP A 101 0.51 -17.58 -1.02
C ASP A 101 -0.22 -18.75 -0.34
#